data_AF-A0A6I5CP06-F1
#
_entry.id   AF-A0A6I5CP06-F1
#
_cell.length_a   1.000
_cell.length_b   1.000
_cell.length_c   1.000
_cell.angle_alpha   90.00
_cell.angle_beta   90.00
_cell.angle_gamma   90.00
#
_symmetry.space_group_name_H-M   'P 1'
#
loop_
_entity.id
_entity.type
_entity.pdbx_description
1 polymer ?
#
loop_
_entity_poly.entity_id
_entity_poly.type
_entity_poly.pdbx_seq_one_letter_code
_entity_poly.pdbx_strand_id
1 'polypeptide(L)'
;MSPSAAAPSARRTELLEAAYRYVLAHGLAGLSLRPLATAVGSSPRVLLFLFGSKDGLVRALLARARADELAILDPLRGPGEPIGLPAATERVWAWLAAAGHRPLLRLWAEAYARSLVEPDGPW
;
A
#
# COMPACT_ATOMS: atom_id res chain seq x y z
N MET A 1 -22.77 20.39 -1.77
CA MET A 1 -21.77 20.72 -2.80
C MET A 1 -20.58 19.77 -2.76
N SER A 2 -20.74 18.45 -2.59
CA SER A 2 -19.59 17.54 -2.52
C SER A 2 -18.99 17.38 -3.92
N PRO A 3 -17.67 17.57 -4.12
CA PRO A 3 -17.06 17.35 -5.41
C PRO A 3 -17.16 15.86 -5.74
N SER A 4 -17.75 15.57 -6.89
CA SER A 4 -17.77 14.25 -7.52
C SER A 4 -16.35 13.70 -7.57
N ALA A 5 -16.12 12.51 -7.01
CA ALA A 5 -14.87 11.78 -7.15
C ALA A 5 -14.75 11.36 -8.62
N ALA A 6 -14.23 12.27 -9.46
CA ALA A 6 -13.81 11.94 -10.81
C ALA A 6 -12.89 10.72 -10.73
N ALA A 7 -13.12 9.74 -11.60
CA ALA A 7 -12.25 8.57 -11.71
C ALA A 7 -10.78 9.05 -11.75
N PRO A 8 -9.86 8.45 -10.97
CA PRO A 8 -8.46 8.84 -11.00
C PRO A 8 -7.98 8.91 -12.44
N SER A 9 -7.31 10.01 -12.82
CA SER A 9 -6.75 10.10 -14.16
C SER A 9 -5.84 8.90 -14.42
N ALA A 10 -5.83 8.36 -15.64
CA ALA A 10 -4.99 7.19 -15.98
C ALA A 10 -3.54 7.38 -15.51
N ARG A 11 -3.02 8.61 -15.65
CA ARG A 11 -1.70 9.01 -15.18
C ARG A 11 -1.51 8.89 -13.67
N ARG A 12 -2.52 9.22 -12.86
CA ARG A 12 -2.46 9.06 -11.40
C ARG A 12 -2.35 7.60 -11.01
N THR A 13 -3.12 6.73 -11.65
CA THR A 13 -3.07 5.28 -11.41
C THR A 13 -1.73 4.69 -11.83
N GLU A 14 -1.23 5.00 -13.02
CA GLU A 14 0.09 4.55 -13.49
C GLU A 14 1.22 4.92 -12.51
N LEU A 15 1.25 6.17 -12.06
CA LEU A 15 2.28 6.65 -11.15
C LEU A 15 2.13 6.05 -9.75
N LEU A 16 0.89 5.77 -9.30
CA LEU A 16 0.65 5.07 -8.04
C LEU A 16 1.19 3.64 -8.09
N GLU A 17 0.92 2.88 -9.15
CA GLU A 17 1.43 1.51 -9.30
C GLU A 17 2.96 1.47 -9.41
N ALA A 18 3.56 2.41 -10.14
CA ALA A 18 5.01 2.54 -10.22
C ALA A 18 5.63 2.87 -8.85
N ALA A 19 5.05 3.84 -8.13
CA ALA A 19 5.50 4.21 -6.80
C ALA A 19 5.30 3.09 -5.78
N TYR A 20 4.22 2.33 -5.90
CA TYR A 20 3.95 1.18 -5.06
C TYR A 20 5.02 0.09 -5.22
N ARG A 21 5.37 -0.27 -6.47
CA ARG A 21 6.49 -1.20 -6.73
C ARG A 21 7.81 -0.70 -6.18
N TYR A 22 8.09 0.60 -6.31
CA TYR A 22 9.29 1.20 -5.73
C TYR A 22 9.32 1.04 -4.21
N VAL A 23 8.21 1.33 -3.53
CA VAL A 23 8.11 1.27 -2.07
C VAL A 23 8.14 -0.16 -1.54
N LEU A 24 7.59 -1.14 -2.26
CA LEU A 24 7.76 -2.56 -1.91
C LEU A 24 9.25 -2.95 -1.88
N ALA A 25 10.04 -2.48 -2.84
CA ALA A 25 11.48 -2.76 -2.91
C ALA A 25 12.30 -1.97 -1.87
N HIS A 26 12.02 -0.68 -1.69
CA HIS A 26 12.88 0.24 -0.93
C HIS A 26 12.38 0.57 0.49
N GLY A 27 11.13 0.25 0.80
CA GLY A 27 10.48 0.58 2.06
C GLY A 27 9.82 1.96 2.05
N LEU A 28 9.05 2.26 3.09
CA LEU A 28 8.52 3.60 3.37
C LEU A 28 9.54 4.42 4.18
N ALA A 29 10.45 3.76 4.89
CA ALA A 29 11.52 4.39 5.65
C ALA A 29 12.39 5.28 4.78
N GLY A 30 12.43 6.58 5.09
CA GLY A 30 13.22 7.53 4.33
C GLY A 30 12.68 7.82 2.92
N LEU A 31 11.39 7.53 2.66
CA LEU A 31 10.77 7.88 1.38
C LEU A 31 10.97 9.37 1.09
N SER A 32 11.68 9.64 0.00
CA SER A 32 11.93 10.98 -0.51
C SER A 32 11.33 11.12 -1.89
N LEU A 33 10.68 12.26 -2.14
CA LEU A 33 10.00 12.54 -3.40
C LEU A 33 10.95 12.59 -4.59
N ARG A 34 12.21 13.00 -4.38
CA ARG A 34 13.19 13.12 -5.47
C ARG A 34 13.61 11.74 -6.02
N PRO A 35 14.17 10.81 -5.22
CA PRO A 35 14.48 9.45 -5.68
C PRO A 35 13.26 8.72 -6.24
N LEU A 36 12.11 8.85 -5.57
CA LEU A 36 10.86 8.23 -6.04
C LEU A 36 10.48 8.76 -7.43
N ALA A 37 10.44 10.08 -7.61
CA ALA A 37 10.08 10.70 -8.88
C ALA A 37 10.99 10.23 -10.02
N THR A 38 12.30 10.19 -9.79
CA THR A 38 13.26 9.67 -10.76
C THR A 38 12.97 8.21 -11.11
N ALA A 39 12.74 7.36 -10.10
CA ALA A 39 12.49 5.93 -10.31
C ALA A 39 11.18 5.64 -11.07
N VAL A 40 10.15 6.48 -10.90
CA VAL A 40 8.86 6.32 -11.60
C VAL A 40 8.77 7.12 -12.90
N GLY A 41 9.88 7.74 -13.36
CA GLY A 41 9.91 8.52 -14.59
C GLY A 41 9.00 9.77 -14.55
N SER A 42 8.99 10.46 -13.42
CA SER A 42 8.17 11.65 -13.18
C SER A 42 8.97 12.75 -12.47
N SER A 43 8.31 13.85 -12.08
CA SER A 43 8.91 14.91 -11.27
C SER A 43 8.24 15.00 -9.89
N PRO A 44 8.95 15.47 -8.85
CA PRO A 44 8.34 15.69 -7.54
C PRO A 44 7.10 16.60 -7.60
N ARG A 45 7.12 17.61 -8.48
CA ARG A 45 6.01 18.54 -8.68
C ARG A 45 4.77 17.83 -9.23
N VAL A 46 4.93 16.91 -10.19
CA VAL A 46 3.83 16.13 -10.75
C VAL A 46 3.24 15.19 -9.70
N LEU A 47 4.08 14.52 -8.90
CA LEU A 47 3.59 13.67 -7.80
C LEU A 47 2.79 14.50 -6.78
N LEU A 48 3.31 15.64 -6.35
CA LEU A 48 2.58 16.53 -5.43
C LEU A 48 1.28 17.06 -6.04
N PHE A 49 1.28 17.38 -7.34
CA PHE A 49 0.06 17.81 -8.03
C PHE A 49 -1.02 16.71 -8.05
N LEU A 50 -0.65 15.45 -8.32
CA LEU A 50 -1.61 14.34 -8.42
C LEU A 50 -2.07 13.78 -7.07
N PHE A 51 -1.24 13.91 -6.04
CA PHE A 51 -1.50 13.34 -4.72
C PHE A 51 -1.72 14.41 -3.63
N GLY A 52 -1.67 15.69 -3.98
CA GLY A 52 -1.87 16.85 -3.11
C GLY A 52 -0.66 17.16 -2.22
N SER A 53 -0.11 16.16 -1.56
CA SER A 53 1.05 16.29 -0.69
C SER A 53 1.87 14.99 -0.65
N LYS A 54 3.03 15.03 0.01
CA LYS A 54 3.80 13.81 0.32
C LYS A 54 2.94 12.85 1.15
N ASP A 55 2.23 13.37 2.13
CA ASP A 55 1.34 12.60 3.00
C ASP A 55 0.16 12.01 2.21
N GLY A 56 -0.42 12.77 1.29
CA GLY A 56 -1.45 12.27 0.39
C GLY A 56 -0.95 11.13 -0.50
N LEU A 57 0.30 11.18 -0.95
CA LEU A 57 0.95 10.07 -1.67
C LEU A 57 1.14 8.86 -0.76
N VAL A 58 1.63 9.04 0.47
CA VAL A 58 1.80 7.94 1.44
C VAL A 58 0.46 7.28 1.75
N ARG A 59 -0.59 8.05 2.02
CA ARG A 59 -1.95 7.51 2.22
C ARG A 59 -2.44 6.71 1.01
N ALA A 60 -2.19 7.19 -0.21
CA ALA A 60 -2.56 6.47 -1.43
C ALA A 60 -1.80 5.14 -1.58
N LEU A 61 -0.51 5.12 -1.24
CA LEU A 61 0.32 3.91 -1.26
C LEU A 61 -0.14 2.89 -0.22
N LEU A 62 -0.50 3.35 0.99
CA LEU A 62 -1.02 2.48 2.05
C LEU A 62 -2.39 1.92 1.70
N ALA A 63 -3.28 2.73 1.12
CA ALA A 63 -4.57 2.26 0.61
C ALA A 63 -4.39 1.18 -0.48
N ARG A 64 -3.43 1.38 -1.39
CA ARG A 64 -3.08 0.40 -2.42
C ARG A 64 -2.51 -0.89 -1.81
N ALA A 65 -1.65 -0.79 -0.80
CA ALA A 65 -1.11 -1.93 -0.07
C ALA A 65 -2.21 -2.72 0.66
N ARG A 66 -3.19 -2.02 1.24
CA ARG A 66 -4.36 -2.64 1.88
C ARG A 66 -5.28 -3.32 0.87
N ALA A 67 -5.39 -2.80 -0.35
CA ALA A 67 -6.12 -3.49 -1.41
C ALA A 67 -5.44 -4.81 -1.80
N ASP A 68 -4.11 -4.83 -1.93
CA ASP A 68 -3.36 -6.08 -2.16
C ASP A 68 -3.52 -7.06 -0.99
N GLU A 69 -3.48 -6.58 0.26
CA GLU A 69 -3.79 -7.41 1.43
C GLU A 69 -5.11 -8.15 1.26
N LEU A 70 -6.18 -7.39 1.03
CA LEU A 70 -7.53 -7.90 1.02
C LEU A 70 -7.75 -8.82 -0.17
N ALA A 71 -7.16 -8.51 -1.33
CA ALA A 71 -7.21 -9.38 -2.50
C ALA A 71 -6.54 -10.74 -2.24
N ILE A 72 -5.45 -10.77 -1.47
CA ILE A 72 -4.78 -12.05 -1.17
C ILE A 72 -5.46 -12.80 -0.01
N LEU A 73 -6.16 -12.09 0.88
CA LEU A 73 -7.02 -12.70 1.90
C LEU A 73 -8.38 -13.16 1.34
N ASP A 74 -8.79 -12.69 0.16
CA ASP A 74 -10.09 -13.02 -0.44
C ASP A 74 -10.28 -14.53 -0.68
N PRO A 75 -9.29 -15.29 -1.18
CA PRO A 75 -9.37 -16.75 -1.23
C PRO A 75 -9.59 -17.40 0.15
N LEU A 76 -9.11 -16.78 1.23
CA LEU A 76 -9.35 -17.26 2.60
C LEU A 76 -10.82 -17.13 3.02
N ARG A 77 -11.55 -16.21 2.39
CA ARG A 77 -12.99 -15.97 2.59
C ARG A 77 -13.89 -16.84 1.71
N GLY A 78 -13.35 -17.92 1.14
CA GLY A 78 -13.99 -18.73 0.10
C GLY A 78 -15.49 -19.03 0.31
N PRO A 79 -16.28 -19.13 -0.77
CA PRO A 79 -17.71 -19.39 -0.68
C PRO A 79 -17.93 -20.81 -0.15
N GLY A 80 -18.34 -20.93 1.11
CA GLY A 80 -18.55 -22.23 1.75
C GLY A 80 -18.80 -22.12 3.26
N GLU A 81 -19.06 -23.27 3.86
CA GLU A 81 -19.25 -23.45 5.31
C GLU A 81 -18.09 -22.82 6.11
N PRO A 82 -18.33 -22.25 7.31
CA PRO A 82 -17.29 -21.60 8.08
C PRO A 82 -16.09 -22.53 8.28
N ILE A 83 -14.93 -22.16 7.71
CA ILE A 83 -13.68 -22.84 8.02
C ILE A 83 -13.43 -22.73 9.52
N GLY A 84 -13.27 -23.87 10.19
CA GLY A 84 -12.95 -23.89 11.61
C GLY A 84 -11.68 -23.08 11.89
N LEU A 85 -11.59 -22.50 13.10
CA LEU A 85 -10.47 -21.65 13.52
C LEU A 85 -9.07 -22.27 13.24
N PRO A 86 -8.83 -23.60 13.42
CA PRO A 86 -7.54 -24.20 13.09
C PRO A 86 -7.19 -24.08 11.60
N ALA A 87 -8.11 -24.41 10.70
CA ALA A 87 -7.90 -24.35 9.26
C ALA A 87 -7.71 -22.90 8.78
N ALA A 88 -8.45 -21.94 9.35
CA ALA A 88 -8.24 -20.52 9.08
C ALA A 88 -6.84 -20.06 9.51
N THR A 89 -6.40 -20.48 10.71
CA THR A 89 -5.08 -20.15 11.25
C THR A 89 -3.96 -20.71 10.38
N GLU A 90 -4.04 -21.98 9.98
CA GLU A 90 -3.04 -22.61 9.11
C GLU A 90 -2.92 -21.90 7.76
N ARG A 91 -4.06 -21.53 7.15
CA ARG A 91 -4.06 -20.83 5.86
C ARG A 91 -3.48 -19.42 5.97
N VAL A 92 -3.85 -18.66 7.00
CA VAL A 92 -3.25 -17.34 7.27
C VAL A 92 -1.77 -17.48 7.57
N TRP A 93 -1.35 -18.48 8.35
CA TRP A 93 0.05 -18.70 8.68
C TRP A 93 0.88 -19.08 7.46
N ALA A 94 0.41 -20.02 6.63
CA ALA A 94 1.08 -20.41 5.39
C ALA A 94 1.24 -19.20 4.45
N TRP A 95 0.24 -18.33 4.41
CA TRP A 95 0.31 -17.07 3.68
C TRP A 95 1.40 -16.14 4.27
N LEU A 96 1.34 -15.83 5.56
CA LEU A 96 2.33 -14.97 6.23
C LEU A 96 3.76 -15.48 6.08
N ALA A 97 3.96 -16.80 6.11
CA ALA A 97 5.27 -17.43 6.02
C ALA A 97 5.85 -17.45 4.59
N ALA A 98 5.02 -17.27 3.55
CA ALA A 98 5.48 -17.34 2.17
C ALA A 98 6.37 -16.14 1.80
N ALA A 99 7.54 -16.43 1.21
CA ALA A 99 8.56 -15.44 0.93
C ALA A 99 8.09 -14.29 0.00
N GLY A 100 7.14 -14.57 -0.90
CA GLY A 100 6.57 -13.58 -1.81
C GLY A 100 5.82 -12.44 -1.10
N HIS A 101 5.32 -12.66 0.11
CA HIS A 101 4.59 -11.62 0.86
C HIS A 101 5.48 -10.76 1.75
N ARG A 102 6.77 -11.09 1.89
CA ARG A 102 7.71 -10.35 2.74
C ARG A 102 7.77 -8.85 2.44
N PRO A 103 7.80 -8.38 1.17
CA PRO A 103 7.84 -6.94 0.88
C PRO A 103 6.58 -6.21 1.37
N LEU A 104 5.42 -6.84 1.21
CA LEU A 104 4.14 -6.31 1.65
C LEU A 104 4.03 -6.27 3.19
N LEU A 105 4.42 -7.36 3.85
CA LEU A 105 4.43 -7.45 5.31
C LEU A 105 5.39 -6.45 5.95
N ARG A 106 6.57 -6.25 5.35
CA ARG A 106 7.50 -5.19 5.76
C ARG A 106 6.84 -3.82 5.68
N LEU A 107 6.14 -3.55 4.59
CA LEU A 107 5.48 -2.26 4.38
C LEU A 107 4.44 -1.96 5.46
N TRP A 108 3.60 -2.93 5.83
CA TRP A 108 2.61 -2.76 6.89
C TRP A 108 3.26 -2.63 8.27
N ALA A 109 4.26 -3.46 8.56
CA ALA A 109 4.99 -3.37 9.83
C ALA A 109 5.65 -1.99 9.99
N GLU A 110 6.24 -1.44 8.92
CA GLU A 110 6.80 -0.10 8.93
C GLU A 110 5.74 0.99 9.15
N ALA A 111 4.58 0.88 8.48
CA ALA A 111 3.48 1.84 8.63
C ALA A 111 2.94 1.82 10.08
N TYR A 112 2.72 0.62 10.62
CA TYR A 112 2.26 0.43 12.00
C TYR A 112 3.28 0.93 13.03
N ALA A 113 4.56 0.58 12.86
CA ALA A 113 5.61 1.05 13.76
C ALA A 113 5.69 2.59 13.77
N ARG A 114 5.47 3.25 12.62
CA ARG A 114 5.46 4.71 12.56
C ARG A 114 4.21 5.33 13.15
N SER A 115 3.04 4.72 13.04
CA SER A 115 1.84 5.27 13.70
C SER A 115 1.95 5.29 15.22
N LEU A 116 2.77 4.40 15.79
CA LEU A 116 3.08 4.39 17.22
C LEU A 116 4.05 5.52 17.64
N VAL A 117 4.90 6.01 16.72
CA VAL A 117 5.95 7.02 17.01
C VAL A 117 5.53 8.42 16.56
N GLU A 118 4.82 8.52 15.44
CA GLU A 118 4.29 9.74 14.83
C GLU A 118 2.77 9.57 14.60
N PRO A 119 1.93 9.70 15.64
CA PRO A 119 0.51 9.38 15.56
C PRO A 119 -0.28 10.28 14.61
N ASP A 120 0.14 11.52 14.40
CA ASP A 120 -0.50 12.47 13.47
C ASP A 120 -0.03 12.30 12.01
N GLY A 121 0.81 11.30 11.74
CA GLY A 121 1.39 11.05 10.43
C GLY A 121 0.41 10.45 9.40
N PRO A 122 0.89 10.20 8.18
CA PRO A 122 0.06 9.72 7.06
C PRO A 122 -0.30 8.23 7.09
N TRP A 123 -0.10 7.56 8.22
CA TRP A 123 -0.15 6.09 8.37
C TRP A 123 -1.57 5.53 8.37
#